data_AF-A0A418BFD0-F1
#
_entry.id   AF-A0A418BFD0-F1
#
_cell.length_a   1.000
_cell.length_b   1.000
_cell.length_c   1.000
_cell.angle_alpha   90.00
_cell.angle_beta   90.00
_cell.angle_gamma   90.00
#
_symmetry.space_group_name_H-M   'P 1'
#
loop_
_entity.id
_entity.type
_entity.pdbx_description
1 polymer ?
#
loop_
_entity_poly.entity_id
_entity_poly.type
_entity_poly.pdbx_seq_one_letter_code
_entity_poly.pdbx_strand_id
1 'polypeptide(L)'
;MGQGDVPTAGTAAPGTAYREITKSPKPSSAEITTDNAAPSEYRQLYLNPRGNEVHGPFCTNVVITSKYTVWSFLPKFTVESFAKLANAYFLVVSALQCIPAISNTNGFVVVDDAHARRSFFSPDGMCSIPSSLPVLLFILAVDGTLAIIEDRRRHLADEEANSAKCNVVNRSTGALETILWSALQVGQIVKLDNRGTAPADLLILAVHEVDVDHKAGICYVETKSLDGETNLKLRQAMESTLEVQTEAEVSALHGRVECEQPNKAISRFAGSFFVDQHDGYIANHPISIKNILLRGCQLRNTEWMYGLVLNTGPDTKIMQSSAKPVAKWSSINGQVNRMIQWLLLLLVLLCAGSATAYVFWDNTFNAYACATAVPPTCYLSLETNSAVQRWFVGFGQYFLLMYQIIPVSLYVTISTVMFLQAIFMSWDLDMYFEELDVRMIVRTMGLNEELGQISYVFSDKTGTLTCNVMEFRKCSINGVSYGLGTTEIGMFFTKIPTFFVFVEFYDF
;
A
#
# COMPACT_ATOMS: atom_id res chain seq x y z
N MET A 1 -62.80 13.55 -4.59
CA MET A 1 -62.20 13.77 -5.93
C MET A 1 -60.83 14.37 -5.70
N GLY A 2 -59.82 13.50 -5.62
CA GLY A 2 -58.44 13.89 -5.33
C GLY A 2 -57.77 14.43 -6.58
N GLN A 3 -57.11 15.58 -6.43
CA GLN A 3 -56.05 16.04 -7.33
C GLN A 3 -54.76 15.35 -6.89
N GLY A 4 -54.08 14.75 -7.86
CA GLY A 4 -52.85 13.99 -7.66
C GLY A 4 -51.64 14.90 -7.47
N ASP A 5 -50.83 14.55 -6.48
CA ASP A 5 -49.50 15.10 -6.24
C ASP A 5 -48.48 14.50 -7.23
N VAL A 6 -47.67 15.39 -7.80
CA VAL A 6 -46.49 15.08 -8.60
C VAL A 6 -45.33 14.75 -7.64
N PRO A 7 -44.62 13.61 -7.77
CA PRO A 7 -43.42 13.37 -6.99
C PRO A 7 -42.21 14.06 -7.65
N THR A 8 -41.60 14.93 -6.86
CA THR A 8 -40.36 15.66 -7.10
C THR A 8 -39.18 14.70 -7.35
N ALA A 9 -38.40 14.96 -8.41
CA ALA A 9 -37.17 14.25 -8.71
C ALA A 9 -36.11 14.52 -7.62
N GLY A 10 -35.68 13.47 -6.94
CA GLY A 10 -34.57 13.52 -5.99
C GLY A 10 -33.22 13.49 -6.70
N THR A 11 -32.42 14.53 -6.47
CA THR A 11 -31.02 14.65 -6.88
C THR A 11 -30.19 13.58 -6.16
N ALA A 12 -29.78 12.53 -6.86
CA ALA A 12 -28.86 11.53 -6.32
C ALA A 12 -27.44 12.10 -6.26
N ALA A 13 -26.82 12.07 -5.08
CA ALA A 13 -25.42 12.44 -4.87
C ALA A 13 -24.48 11.52 -5.66
N PRO A 14 -23.41 12.04 -6.30
CA PRO A 14 -22.44 11.21 -6.99
C PRO A 14 -21.64 10.43 -5.95
N GLY A 15 -21.85 9.11 -5.84
CA GLY A 15 -21.04 8.27 -4.94
C GLY A 15 -21.65 6.94 -4.49
N THR A 16 -22.95 6.71 -4.65
CA THR A 16 -23.58 5.46 -4.21
C THR A 16 -23.49 4.31 -5.23
N ALA A 17 -23.37 4.61 -6.52
CA ALA A 17 -23.31 3.59 -7.57
C ALA A 17 -22.02 2.73 -7.56
N TYR A 18 -20.94 3.19 -6.91
CA TYR A 18 -19.67 2.48 -6.90
C TYR A 18 -19.62 1.33 -5.87
N ARG A 19 -20.45 1.40 -4.82
CA ARG A 19 -20.35 0.48 -3.68
C ARG A 19 -20.79 -0.96 -4.01
N GLU A 20 -21.64 -1.14 -5.02
CA GLU A 20 -22.11 -2.48 -5.44
C GLU A 20 -21.11 -3.25 -6.33
N ILE A 21 -20.10 -2.59 -6.89
CA ILE A 21 -19.11 -3.23 -7.80
C ILE A 21 -17.89 -3.79 -7.02
N THR A 22 -17.82 -3.58 -5.70
CA THR A 22 -16.66 -3.96 -4.86
C THR A 22 -16.57 -5.44 -4.48
N LYS A 23 -17.36 -6.34 -5.08
CA LYS A 23 -17.01 -7.77 -5.07
C LYS A 23 -15.91 -8.00 -6.09
N SER A 24 -14.65 -7.90 -5.68
CA SER A 24 -13.55 -8.49 -6.47
C SER A 24 -13.92 -9.94 -6.79
N PRO A 25 -14.07 -10.33 -8.08
CA PRO A 25 -13.90 -11.71 -8.39
C PRO A 25 -12.40 -11.96 -8.19
N LYS A 26 -12.04 -12.64 -7.09
CA LYS A 26 -10.94 -13.60 -7.21
C LYS A 26 -11.27 -14.43 -8.46
N PRO A 27 -10.31 -14.80 -9.32
CA PRO A 27 -10.57 -15.84 -10.29
C PRO A 27 -11.17 -17.00 -9.51
N SER A 28 -12.45 -17.30 -9.75
CA SER A 28 -13.00 -18.52 -9.20
C SER A 28 -12.12 -19.60 -9.83
N SER A 29 -11.54 -20.43 -8.97
CA SER A 29 -11.17 -21.79 -9.33
C SER A 29 -12.47 -22.53 -9.66
N ALA A 30 -13.13 -22.11 -10.74
CA ALA A 30 -14.12 -22.92 -11.42
C ALA A 30 -13.30 -23.84 -12.30
N GLU A 31 -13.12 -25.07 -11.82
CA GLU A 31 -12.68 -26.20 -12.62
C GLU A 31 -13.54 -26.25 -13.89
N ILE A 32 -13.00 -25.75 -14.99
CA ILE A 32 -13.37 -26.22 -16.31
C ILE A 32 -12.44 -27.40 -16.56
N THR A 33 -12.96 -28.60 -16.34
CA THR A 33 -12.38 -29.84 -16.86
C THR A 33 -12.40 -29.77 -18.38
N THR A 34 -11.34 -29.20 -18.95
CA THR A 34 -10.90 -29.46 -20.33
C THR A 34 -9.38 -29.56 -20.31
N ASP A 35 -8.93 -30.82 -20.34
CA ASP A 35 -7.64 -31.33 -20.81
C ASP A 35 -6.39 -30.43 -20.73
N ASN A 36 -5.48 -30.82 -19.83
CA ASN A 36 -4.01 -30.77 -19.95
C ASN A 36 -3.41 -29.91 -21.09
N ALA A 37 -3.55 -28.59 -21.03
CA ALA A 37 -2.70 -27.67 -21.75
C ALA A 37 -1.69 -27.06 -20.78
N ALA A 38 -0.39 -27.23 -21.03
CA ALA A 38 0.65 -26.47 -20.36
C ALA A 38 0.33 -24.96 -20.45
N PRO A 39 0.66 -24.13 -19.44
CA PRO A 39 0.42 -22.70 -19.53
C PRO A 39 1.08 -22.17 -20.81
N SER A 40 0.27 -21.64 -21.73
CA SER A 40 0.78 -21.14 -23.01
C SER A 40 1.81 -20.05 -22.73
N GLU A 41 2.97 -20.14 -23.37
CA GLU A 41 4.06 -19.16 -23.23
C GLU A 41 3.63 -17.75 -23.66
N TYR A 42 2.57 -17.68 -24.47
CA TYR A 42 2.00 -16.46 -25.02
C TYR A 42 0.54 -16.28 -24.63
N ARG A 43 0.16 -15.01 -24.51
CA ARG A 43 -1.20 -14.51 -24.26
C ARG A 43 -1.80 -14.08 -25.60
N GLN A 44 -3.01 -14.55 -25.88
CA GLN A 44 -3.76 -14.18 -27.09
C GLN A 44 -4.93 -13.27 -26.73
N LEU A 45 -5.11 -12.20 -27.51
CA LEU A 45 -6.24 -11.29 -27.40
C LEU A 45 -6.72 -10.89 -28.79
N TYR A 46 -8.01 -10.64 -28.93
CA TYR A 46 -8.65 -10.38 -30.23
C TYR A 46 -8.98 -8.89 -30.38
N LEU A 47 -8.78 -8.35 -31.58
CA LEU A 47 -9.25 -7.03 -31.97
C LEU A 47 -10.62 -7.21 -32.63
N ASN A 48 -11.66 -6.63 -32.02
CA ASN A 48 -13.06 -6.75 -32.45
C ASN A 48 -13.50 -8.20 -32.75
N PRO A 49 -13.47 -9.11 -31.76
CA PRO A 49 -13.62 -10.57 -31.97
C PRO A 49 -14.89 -11.01 -32.73
N ARG A 50 -14.78 -11.93 -33.68
CA ARG A 50 -15.94 -12.47 -34.43
C ARG A 50 -16.51 -13.74 -33.78
N GLY A 51 -17.84 -13.82 -33.67
CA GLY A 51 -18.54 -15.05 -33.26
C GLY A 51 -18.09 -15.60 -31.90
N ASN A 52 -17.38 -16.74 -31.91
CA ASN A 52 -16.94 -17.49 -30.72
C ASN A 52 -15.54 -17.10 -30.21
N GLU A 53 -14.93 -16.03 -30.74
CA GLU A 53 -13.65 -15.54 -30.25
C GLU A 53 -13.81 -14.90 -28.87
N VAL A 54 -13.37 -15.61 -27.84
CA VAL A 54 -13.41 -15.13 -26.45
C VAL A 54 -12.01 -14.80 -26.00
N HIS A 55 -11.89 -13.63 -25.37
CA HIS A 55 -10.69 -13.23 -24.65
C HIS A 55 -10.35 -14.26 -23.56
N GLY A 56 -9.06 -14.54 -23.35
CA GLY A 56 -8.63 -15.32 -22.19
C GLY A 56 -9.04 -14.65 -20.87
N PRO A 57 -8.95 -15.35 -19.73
CA PRO A 57 -9.24 -14.76 -18.43
C PRO A 57 -8.25 -13.63 -18.13
N PHE A 58 -8.74 -12.39 -18.10
CA PHE A 58 -7.95 -11.20 -17.80
C PHE A 58 -8.36 -10.59 -16.46
N CYS A 59 -7.41 -9.95 -15.78
CA CYS A 59 -7.70 -9.22 -14.55
C CYS A 59 -8.43 -7.91 -14.83
N THR A 60 -9.17 -7.42 -13.85
CA THR A 60 -9.82 -6.11 -13.93
C THR A 60 -8.79 -4.99 -13.89
N ASN A 61 -9.11 -3.82 -14.42
CA ASN A 61 -8.23 -2.64 -14.38
C ASN A 61 -8.26 -1.89 -13.03
N VAL A 62 -8.88 -2.48 -12.01
CA VAL A 62 -8.98 -1.88 -10.67
C VAL A 62 -7.63 -1.96 -9.98
N VAL A 63 -7.17 -0.82 -9.44
CA VAL A 63 -5.99 -0.75 -8.59
C VAL A 63 -6.40 -0.72 -7.14
N ILE A 64 -5.76 -1.58 -6.34
CA ILE A 64 -5.99 -1.69 -4.90
C ILE A 64 -4.63 -1.65 -4.22
N THR A 65 -4.31 -0.54 -3.57
CA THR A 65 -3.12 -0.35 -2.74
C THR A 65 -3.42 -0.38 -1.25
N SER A 66 -4.69 -0.32 -0.89
CA SER A 66 -5.17 -0.51 0.48
C SER A 66 -4.77 -1.86 1.07
N LYS A 67 -4.45 -1.86 2.37
CA LYS A 67 -3.96 -3.05 3.09
C LYS A 67 -5.12 -3.85 3.69
N TYR A 68 -6.15 -3.15 4.15
CA TYR A 68 -7.29 -3.73 4.83
C TYR A 68 -8.57 -3.53 4.03
N THR A 69 -9.45 -4.52 4.10
CA THR A 69 -10.87 -4.38 3.75
C THR A 69 -11.67 -4.19 5.03
N VAL A 70 -12.89 -3.66 4.95
CA VAL A 70 -13.76 -3.44 6.13
C VAL A 70 -13.86 -4.68 7.02
N TRP A 71 -13.99 -5.87 6.42
CA TRP A 71 -14.06 -7.14 7.15
C TRP A 71 -12.70 -7.74 7.51
N SER A 72 -11.68 -7.55 6.68
CA SER A 72 -10.33 -8.10 6.97
C SER A 72 -9.50 -7.22 7.90
N PHE A 73 -9.96 -6.00 8.21
CA PHE A 73 -9.27 -5.08 9.11
C PHE A 73 -9.03 -5.73 10.46
N LEU A 74 -10.08 -6.10 11.19
CA LEU A 74 -9.95 -6.63 12.55
C LEU A 74 -9.03 -7.88 12.63
N PRO A 75 -9.21 -8.95 11.84
CA PRO A 75 -8.38 -10.14 11.96
C PRO A 75 -6.93 -9.93 11.52
N LYS A 76 -6.67 -9.12 10.48
CA LYS A 76 -5.29 -8.83 10.07
C LYS A 76 -4.61 -7.90 11.06
N PHE A 77 -5.32 -6.86 11.50
CA PHE A 77 -4.83 -5.89 12.47
C PHE A 77 -4.50 -6.55 13.81
N THR A 78 -5.32 -7.48 14.30
CA THR A 78 -5.02 -8.19 15.56
C THR A 78 -3.77 -9.05 15.43
N VAL A 79 -3.64 -9.84 14.36
CA VAL A 79 -2.43 -10.66 14.12
C VAL A 79 -1.18 -9.80 14.05
N GLU A 80 -1.23 -8.67 13.35
CA GLU A 80 -0.10 -7.74 13.25
C GLU A 80 0.19 -7.03 14.57
N SER A 81 -0.85 -6.67 15.32
CA SER A 81 -0.70 -6.03 16.62
C SER A 81 -0.08 -6.97 17.63
N PHE A 82 -0.45 -8.25 17.65
CA PHE A 82 0.13 -9.26 18.54
C PHE A 82 1.47 -9.81 18.07
N ALA A 83 1.86 -9.57 16.81
CA ALA A 83 3.24 -9.81 16.37
C ALA A 83 4.23 -8.85 17.07
N LYS A 84 3.77 -7.72 17.62
CA LYS A 84 4.59 -6.86 18.48
C LYS A 84 4.82 -7.55 19.83
N LEU A 85 6.09 -7.73 20.21
CA LEU A 85 6.51 -8.43 21.43
C LEU A 85 5.81 -7.92 22.69
N ALA A 86 5.60 -6.62 22.81
CA ALA A 86 4.96 -6.02 23.97
C ALA A 86 3.47 -6.35 24.08
N ASN A 87 2.73 -6.30 22.98
CA ASN A 87 1.31 -6.67 22.98
C ASN A 87 1.13 -8.15 23.32
N ALA A 88 2.02 -9.01 22.81
CA ALA A 88 2.06 -10.41 23.20
C ALA A 88 2.38 -10.60 24.70
N TYR A 89 3.34 -9.83 25.25
CA TYR A 89 3.64 -9.85 26.69
C TYR A 89 2.44 -9.45 27.55
N PHE A 90 1.73 -8.37 27.21
CA PHE A 90 0.54 -7.96 27.95
C PHE A 90 -0.61 -8.95 27.84
N LEU A 91 -0.76 -9.60 26.69
CA LEU A 91 -1.72 -10.70 26.54
C LEU A 91 -1.39 -11.86 27.48
N VAL A 92 -0.11 -12.23 27.63
CA VAL A 92 0.34 -13.26 28.58
C VAL A 92 0.07 -12.82 30.02
N VAL A 93 0.38 -11.57 30.38
CA VAL A 93 0.08 -11.03 31.72
C VAL A 93 -1.42 -11.08 32.01
N SER A 94 -2.27 -10.65 31.06
CA SER A 94 -3.72 -10.72 31.20
C SER A 94 -4.20 -12.16 31.38
N ALA A 95 -3.64 -13.12 30.64
CA ALA A 95 -3.96 -14.53 30.80
C ALA A 95 -3.53 -15.09 32.18
N LEU A 96 -2.36 -14.70 32.68
CA LEU A 96 -1.88 -15.10 34.02
C LEU A 96 -2.72 -14.48 35.14
N GLN A 97 -3.20 -13.25 34.98
CA GLN A 97 -4.11 -12.58 35.93
C GLN A 97 -5.48 -13.26 36.06
N CYS A 98 -5.89 -14.04 35.05
CA CYS A 98 -7.11 -14.84 35.11
C CYS A 98 -6.99 -16.05 36.05
N ILE A 99 -5.78 -16.48 36.42
CA ILE A 99 -5.55 -17.66 37.28
C ILE A 99 -5.71 -17.27 38.75
N PRO A 100 -6.74 -17.74 39.49
CA PRO A 100 -7.02 -17.27 40.85
C PRO A 100 -5.91 -17.55 41.87
N ALA A 101 -5.17 -18.65 41.72
CA ALA A 101 -4.06 -19.01 42.62
C ALA A 101 -2.88 -18.03 42.55
N ILE A 102 -2.73 -17.34 41.41
CA ILE A 102 -1.58 -16.49 41.11
C ILE A 102 -1.97 -15.01 41.16
N SER A 103 -3.25 -14.70 40.94
CA SER A 103 -3.77 -13.34 40.79
C SER A 103 -3.86 -12.58 42.11
N ASN A 104 -3.33 -11.36 42.13
CA ASN A 104 -3.41 -10.44 43.28
C ASN A 104 -4.78 -9.73 43.39
N THR A 105 -5.68 -9.93 42.43
CA THR A 105 -6.99 -9.25 42.30
C THR A 105 -8.18 -10.20 42.45
N ASN A 106 -8.02 -11.31 43.18
CA ASN A 106 -9.03 -12.38 43.38
C ASN A 106 -9.54 -13.07 42.10
N GLY A 107 -8.87 -12.86 40.95
CA GLY A 107 -9.13 -13.57 39.70
C GLY A 107 -10.53 -13.38 39.10
N PHE A 108 -10.76 -14.01 37.94
CA PHE A 108 -12.09 -14.25 37.39
C PHE A 108 -12.66 -15.49 38.09
N VAL A 109 -13.67 -15.31 38.96
CA VAL A 109 -14.34 -16.45 39.57
C VAL A 109 -15.33 -17.04 38.56
N VAL A 110 -14.90 -18.02 37.76
CA VAL A 110 -15.85 -18.99 37.20
C VAL A 110 -16.25 -19.89 38.36
N VAL A 111 -17.35 -19.54 39.02
CA VAL A 111 -17.97 -20.47 39.96
C VAL A 111 -18.57 -21.59 39.11
N ASP A 112 -17.92 -22.75 39.09
CA ASP A 112 -18.50 -24.02 38.63
C ASP A 112 -19.55 -24.49 39.65
N ASP A 113 -20.62 -23.70 39.83
CA ASP A 113 -21.79 -24.13 40.58
C ASP A 113 -22.97 -24.20 39.62
N ALA A 114 -23.51 -25.41 39.47
CA ALA A 114 -24.50 -25.81 38.47
C ALA A 114 -25.87 -25.10 38.58
N HIS A 115 -25.97 -24.04 39.39
CA HIS A 115 -27.16 -23.22 39.60
C HIS A 115 -27.01 -21.74 39.23
N ALA A 116 -25.84 -21.26 38.79
CA ALA A 116 -25.65 -19.85 38.45
C ALA A 116 -25.91 -19.54 36.96
N ARG A 117 -27.14 -19.76 36.49
CA ARG A 117 -27.62 -19.24 35.20
C ARG A 117 -28.02 -17.77 35.37
N ARG A 118 -27.05 -16.88 35.55
CA ARG A 118 -27.26 -15.42 35.44
C ARG A 118 -26.25 -14.79 34.51
N SER A 119 -26.70 -14.60 33.28
CA SER A 119 -26.47 -13.44 32.43
C SER A 119 -25.10 -12.76 32.57
N PHE A 120 -24.29 -12.95 31.53
CA PHE A 120 -23.08 -12.19 31.15
C PHE A 120 -23.23 -10.65 31.19
N PHE A 121 -24.45 -10.14 31.36
CA PHE A 121 -24.77 -8.75 31.68
C PHE A 121 -25.63 -8.74 32.96
N SER A 122 -25.04 -8.42 34.11
CA SER A 122 -25.78 -8.06 35.33
C SER A 122 -25.56 -6.56 35.60
N PRO A 123 -26.58 -5.75 35.90
CA PRO A 123 -26.46 -4.28 35.99
C PRO A 123 -25.54 -3.79 37.12
N ASP A 124 -25.31 -4.64 38.12
CA ASP A 124 -24.51 -4.34 39.32
C ASP A 124 -23.28 -5.26 39.45
N GLY A 125 -22.97 -6.04 38.38
CA GLY A 125 -21.96 -7.09 38.37
C GLY A 125 -20.68 -6.67 37.64
N MET A 126 -19.74 -6.10 38.39
CA MET A 126 -18.38 -5.88 37.91
C MET A 126 -17.71 -7.25 37.67
N CYS A 127 -17.73 -7.70 36.42
CA CYS A 127 -16.86 -8.78 35.94
C CYS A 127 -15.43 -8.44 36.39
N SER A 128 -14.76 -9.33 37.12
CA SER A 128 -13.35 -9.15 37.50
C SER A 128 -12.47 -9.34 36.27
N ILE A 129 -12.54 -8.34 35.39
CA ILE A 129 -11.69 -8.17 34.23
C ILE A 129 -10.26 -8.02 34.75
N PRO A 130 -9.27 -8.79 34.26
CA PRO A 130 -7.88 -8.61 34.67
C PRO A 130 -7.48 -7.14 34.46
N SER A 131 -6.86 -6.53 35.47
CA SER A 131 -6.58 -5.08 35.50
C SER A 131 -5.75 -4.59 34.32
N SER A 132 -4.99 -5.48 33.66
CA SER A 132 -4.21 -5.20 32.46
C SER A 132 -5.00 -5.17 31.15
N LEU A 133 -6.18 -5.81 31.08
CA LEU A 133 -6.95 -5.94 29.85
C LEU A 133 -7.58 -4.62 29.38
N PRO A 134 -8.18 -3.77 30.24
CA PRO A 134 -8.67 -2.45 29.82
C PRO A 134 -7.56 -1.58 29.22
N VAL A 135 -6.35 -1.67 29.79
CA VAL A 135 -5.17 -0.96 29.27
C VAL A 135 -4.82 -1.52 27.88
N LEU A 136 -4.69 -2.84 27.73
CA LEU A 136 -4.39 -3.45 26.43
C LEU A 136 -5.43 -3.10 25.37
N LEU A 137 -6.73 -3.13 25.70
CA LEU A 137 -7.79 -2.73 24.78
C LEU A 137 -7.69 -1.25 24.38
N PHE A 138 -7.38 -0.37 25.32
CA PHE A 138 -7.16 1.06 25.01
C PHE A 138 -5.99 1.22 24.03
N ILE A 139 -4.90 0.51 24.24
CA ILE A 139 -3.72 0.55 23.36
C ILE A 139 -4.06 0.06 21.96
N LEU A 140 -4.72 -1.10 21.86
CA LEU A 140 -5.14 -1.65 20.58
C LEU A 140 -6.15 -0.73 19.87
N ALA A 141 -7.00 -0.02 20.62
CA ALA A 141 -7.95 0.94 20.06
C ALA A 141 -7.24 2.18 19.50
N VAL A 142 -6.25 2.73 20.20
CA VAL A 142 -5.45 3.87 19.72
C VAL A 142 -4.66 3.47 18.47
N ASP A 143 -3.90 2.36 18.54
CA ASP A 143 -3.14 1.83 17.39
C ASP A 143 -4.07 1.54 16.20
N GLY A 144 -5.25 0.96 16.47
CA GLY A 144 -6.24 0.64 15.45
C GLY A 144 -6.80 1.89 14.78
N THR A 145 -7.07 2.94 15.56
CA THR A 145 -7.57 4.22 15.02
C THR A 145 -6.54 4.85 14.09
N LEU A 146 -5.26 4.87 14.50
CA LEU A 146 -4.17 5.38 13.65
C LEU A 146 -4.03 4.57 12.35
N ALA A 147 -4.08 3.24 12.44
CA ALA A 147 -4.03 2.35 11.28
C ALA A 147 -5.21 2.58 10.32
N ILE A 148 -6.42 2.82 10.84
CA ILE A 148 -7.61 3.14 10.03
C ILE A 148 -7.43 4.48 9.31
N ILE A 149 -6.92 5.50 9.99
CA ILE A 149 -6.68 6.82 9.38
C ILE A 149 -5.68 6.70 8.22
N GLU A 150 -4.58 5.95 8.40
CA GLU A 150 -3.60 5.72 7.35
C GLU A 150 -4.20 4.95 6.16
N ASP A 151 -4.90 3.84 6.41
CA ASP A 151 -5.48 3.02 5.35
C ASP A 151 -6.60 3.77 4.60
N ARG A 152 -7.39 4.60 5.28
CA ARG A 152 -8.42 5.44 4.64
C ARG A 152 -7.83 6.38 3.59
N ARG A 153 -6.64 6.95 3.84
CA ARG A 153 -5.95 7.78 2.83
C ARG A 153 -5.56 6.97 1.59
N ARG A 154 -5.19 5.69 1.75
CA ARG A 154 -4.88 4.80 0.62
C ARG A 154 -6.15 4.47 -0.17
N HIS A 155 -7.27 4.22 0.50
CA HIS A 155 -8.57 4.02 -0.17
C HIS A 155 -9.00 5.23 -0.99
N LEU A 156 -8.80 6.45 -0.49
CA LEU A 156 -9.11 7.68 -1.24
C LEU A 156 -8.24 7.81 -2.50
N ALA A 157 -6.95 7.50 -2.41
CA ALA A 157 -6.06 7.51 -3.57
C ALA A 157 -6.42 6.41 -4.59
N ASP A 158 -6.79 5.22 -4.13
CA ASP A 158 -7.30 4.15 -4.97
C ASP A 158 -8.61 4.56 -5.67
N GLU A 159 -9.52 5.23 -4.97
CA GLU A 159 -10.78 5.74 -5.52
C GLU A 159 -10.55 6.80 -6.60
N GLU A 160 -9.62 7.74 -6.38
CA GLU A 160 -9.22 8.74 -7.38
C GLU A 160 -8.69 8.08 -8.66
N ALA A 161 -7.81 7.09 -8.53
CA ALA A 161 -7.26 6.37 -9.68
C ALA A 161 -8.33 5.53 -10.43
N ASN A 162 -9.26 4.92 -9.69
CA ASN A 162 -10.27 4.02 -10.26
C ASN A 162 -11.49 4.75 -10.83
N SER A 163 -11.74 5.99 -10.38
CA SER A 163 -12.82 6.87 -10.85
C SER A 163 -12.41 7.80 -11.99
N ALA A 164 -11.12 7.81 -12.36
CA ALA A 164 -10.64 8.48 -13.56
C ALA A 164 -11.39 7.97 -14.81
N LYS A 165 -11.59 8.86 -15.79
CA LYS A 165 -12.38 8.59 -16.99
C LYS A 165 -11.48 8.37 -18.20
N CYS A 166 -11.93 7.53 -19.13
CA CYS A 166 -11.30 7.33 -20.43
C CYS A 166 -12.35 7.09 -21.51
N ASN A 167 -12.01 7.45 -22.75
CA ASN A 167 -12.90 7.30 -23.89
C ASN A 167 -12.60 5.98 -24.61
N VAL A 168 -13.63 5.17 -24.82
CA VAL A 168 -13.54 3.87 -25.51
C VAL A 168 -14.43 3.88 -26.73
N VAL A 169 -13.96 3.30 -27.83
CA VAL A 169 -14.76 3.11 -29.05
C VAL A 169 -15.69 1.93 -28.83
N ASN A 170 -16.99 2.19 -28.79
CA ASN A 170 -17.99 1.14 -28.64
C ASN A 170 -18.18 0.41 -29.97
N ARG A 171 -17.98 -0.91 -29.94
CA ARG A 171 -18.05 -1.76 -31.12
C ARG A 171 -19.41 -1.76 -31.81
N SER A 172 -20.51 -1.74 -31.06
CA SER A 172 -21.85 -1.93 -31.63
C SER A 172 -22.39 -0.66 -32.27
N THR A 173 -22.05 0.49 -31.71
CA THR A 173 -22.52 1.81 -32.18
C THR A 173 -21.50 2.53 -33.05
N GLY A 174 -20.22 2.10 -33.03
CA GLY A 174 -19.11 2.83 -33.65
C GLY A 174 -18.86 4.21 -33.01
N ALA A 175 -19.49 4.49 -31.86
CA ALA A 175 -19.45 5.77 -31.19
C ALA A 175 -18.47 5.75 -30.01
N LEU A 176 -18.02 6.94 -29.64
CA LEU A 176 -17.16 7.14 -28.47
C LEU A 176 -17.98 7.13 -27.18
N GLU A 177 -17.62 6.27 -26.25
CA GLU A 177 -18.26 6.14 -24.94
C GLU A 177 -17.25 6.42 -23.83
N THR A 178 -17.61 7.29 -22.90
CA THR A 178 -16.77 7.57 -21.73
C THR A 178 -17.05 6.57 -20.62
N ILE A 179 -16.02 5.79 -20.26
CA ILE A 179 -16.08 4.80 -19.17
C ILE A 179 -15.08 5.16 -18.06
N LEU A 180 -15.25 4.53 -16.89
CA LEU A 180 -14.31 4.62 -15.79
C LEU A 180 -13.10 3.72 -16.04
N TRP A 181 -11.92 4.11 -15.55
CA TRP A 181 -10.70 3.31 -15.63
C TRP A 181 -10.90 1.92 -15.04
N SER A 182 -11.65 1.81 -13.93
CA SER A 182 -11.98 0.54 -13.29
C SER A 182 -12.81 -0.42 -14.16
N ALA A 183 -13.57 0.10 -15.12
CA ALA A 183 -14.40 -0.70 -16.03
C ALA A 183 -13.67 -1.10 -17.33
N LEU A 184 -12.45 -0.59 -17.56
CA LEU A 184 -11.67 -0.88 -18.75
C LEU A 184 -11.25 -2.36 -18.81
N GLN A 185 -11.40 -2.97 -19.98
CA GLN A 185 -11.09 -4.38 -20.22
C GLN A 185 -10.09 -4.56 -21.37
N VAL A 186 -9.34 -5.65 -21.34
CA VAL A 186 -8.44 -6.06 -22.42
C VAL A 186 -9.23 -6.28 -23.70
N GLY A 187 -8.67 -5.83 -24.83
CA GLY A 187 -9.32 -5.92 -26.14
C GLY A 187 -10.20 -4.72 -26.51
N GLN A 188 -10.50 -3.83 -25.56
CA GLN A 188 -11.18 -2.56 -25.87
C GLN A 188 -10.22 -1.58 -26.54
N ILE A 189 -10.77 -0.68 -27.34
CA ILE A 189 -10.02 0.35 -28.05
C ILE A 189 -10.26 1.69 -27.37
N VAL A 190 -9.20 2.28 -26.82
CA VAL A 190 -9.21 3.57 -26.13
C VAL A 190 -8.81 4.66 -27.11
N LYS A 191 -9.57 5.76 -27.14
CA LYS A 191 -9.12 7.03 -27.75
C LYS A 191 -8.46 7.88 -26.67
N LEU A 192 -7.21 8.25 -26.90
CA LEU A 192 -6.45 9.10 -26.00
C LEU A 192 -6.19 10.45 -26.68
N ASP A 193 -6.70 11.52 -26.10
CA ASP A 193 -6.49 12.87 -26.59
C ASP A 193 -5.15 13.45 -26.10
N ASN A 194 -4.71 14.57 -26.69
CA ASN A 194 -3.48 15.26 -26.32
C ASN A 194 -3.45 15.56 -24.81
N ARG A 195 -2.30 15.31 -24.17
CA ARG A 195 -2.09 15.41 -22.72
C ARG A 195 -2.88 14.38 -21.89
N GLY A 196 -3.61 13.46 -22.54
CA GLY A 196 -4.25 12.33 -21.88
C GLY A 196 -3.21 11.37 -21.31
N THR A 197 -3.55 10.78 -20.15
CA THR A 197 -2.72 9.75 -19.52
C THR A 197 -3.24 8.36 -19.89
N ALA A 198 -2.35 7.45 -20.28
CA ALA A 198 -2.73 6.09 -20.63
C ALA A 198 -3.30 5.32 -19.42
N PRO A 199 -4.54 4.80 -19.50
CA PRO A 199 -5.19 4.09 -18.38
C PRO A 199 -4.62 2.68 -18.14
N ALA A 200 -4.00 2.09 -19.17
CA ALA A 200 -3.54 0.71 -19.24
C ALA A 200 -2.37 0.62 -20.24
N ASP A 201 -1.79 -0.57 -20.44
CA ASP A 201 -0.79 -0.76 -21.50
C ASP A 201 -1.52 -0.91 -22.85
N LEU A 202 -1.25 0.02 -23.78
CA LEU A 202 -1.94 0.13 -25.06
C LEU A 202 -1.02 -0.16 -26.24
N LEU A 203 -1.48 -0.94 -27.22
CA LEU A 203 -0.88 -1.04 -28.55
C LEU A 203 -1.39 0.12 -29.41
N ILE A 204 -0.49 0.92 -29.98
CA ILE A 204 -0.85 2.07 -30.81
C ILE A 204 -1.33 1.58 -32.17
N LEU A 205 -2.63 1.71 -32.44
CA LEU A 205 -3.24 1.31 -33.71
C LEU A 205 -3.13 2.44 -34.74
N ALA A 206 -3.55 3.63 -34.35
CA ALA A 206 -3.59 4.79 -35.23
C ALA A 206 -3.32 6.07 -34.44
N VAL A 207 -2.80 7.06 -35.15
CA VAL A 207 -2.41 8.36 -34.61
C VAL A 207 -2.95 9.44 -35.53
N HIS A 208 -3.31 10.59 -34.96
CA HIS A 208 -3.65 11.76 -35.75
C HIS A 208 -2.49 12.18 -36.65
N GLU A 209 -2.69 12.06 -37.96
CA GLU A 209 -1.72 12.48 -38.98
C GLU A 209 -2.01 13.90 -39.43
N VAL A 210 -0.96 14.73 -39.49
CA VAL A 210 -1.06 16.11 -40.00
C VAL A 210 -0.78 16.15 -41.50
N ASP A 211 0.08 15.26 -41.99
CA ASP A 211 0.44 15.14 -43.41
C ASP A 211 -0.36 14.00 -44.06
N VAL A 212 -1.14 14.34 -45.09
CA VAL A 212 -2.01 13.40 -45.80
C VAL A 212 -1.20 12.52 -46.76
N ASP A 213 -0.08 13.02 -47.29
CA ASP A 213 0.71 12.36 -48.32
C ASP A 213 1.77 11.42 -47.74
N HIS A 214 2.28 11.72 -46.53
CA HIS A 214 3.30 10.92 -45.83
C HIS A 214 2.89 10.58 -44.40
N LYS A 215 1.98 9.60 -44.26
CA LYS A 215 1.57 9.08 -42.95
C LYS A 215 2.73 8.30 -42.32
N ALA A 216 3.22 8.74 -41.15
CA ALA A 216 4.37 8.12 -40.49
C ALA A 216 4.01 7.29 -39.24
N GLY A 217 2.81 7.49 -38.70
CA GLY A 217 2.25 6.86 -37.52
C GLY A 217 2.87 7.36 -36.22
N ILE A 218 3.49 8.55 -36.21
CA ILE A 218 4.38 8.96 -35.12
C ILE A 218 3.61 9.70 -34.03
N CYS A 219 3.76 9.28 -32.78
CA CYS A 219 3.34 10.04 -31.62
C CYS A 219 4.46 10.25 -30.60
N TYR A 220 4.32 11.29 -29.78
CA TYR A 220 5.26 11.63 -28.74
C TYR A 220 4.69 11.34 -27.37
N VAL A 221 5.53 10.76 -26.51
CA VAL A 221 5.10 10.29 -25.20
C VAL A 221 6.03 10.83 -24.14
N GLU A 222 5.44 11.40 -23.10
CA GLU A 222 6.15 11.77 -21.88
C GLU A 222 6.15 10.59 -20.89
N THR A 223 7.35 10.13 -20.51
CA THR A 223 7.56 9.01 -19.58
C THR A 223 8.09 9.45 -18.22
N LYS A 224 7.99 10.74 -17.89
CA LYS A 224 8.45 11.33 -16.61
C LYS A 224 7.95 10.56 -15.37
N SER A 225 6.75 9.99 -15.43
CA SER A 225 6.16 9.19 -14.34
C SER A 225 6.81 7.81 -14.14
N LEU A 226 7.57 7.33 -15.12
CA LEU A 226 8.10 5.97 -15.18
C LEU A 226 9.63 5.90 -15.01
N ASP A 227 10.36 6.72 -15.77
CA ASP A 227 11.83 6.72 -15.81
C ASP A 227 12.45 8.09 -15.47
N GLY A 228 11.61 9.07 -15.12
CA GLY A 228 12.06 10.44 -14.83
C GLY A 228 12.55 11.19 -16.07
N GLU A 229 12.60 10.58 -17.26
CA GLU A 229 13.11 11.23 -18.46
C GLU A 229 12.15 12.34 -18.94
N THR A 230 12.73 13.47 -19.34
CA THR A 230 12.01 14.63 -19.87
C THR A 230 11.83 14.63 -21.36
N ASN A 231 12.73 13.93 -22.04
CA ASN A 231 12.70 13.87 -23.48
C ASN A 231 11.45 13.11 -23.89
N LEU A 232 10.71 13.70 -24.83
CA LEU A 232 9.58 13.02 -25.43
C LEU A 232 10.09 11.80 -26.18
N LYS A 233 9.57 10.62 -25.82
CA LYS A 233 9.88 9.38 -26.51
C LYS A 233 9.01 9.26 -27.74
N LEU A 234 9.66 9.06 -28.88
CA LEU A 234 8.99 8.77 -30.14
C LEU A 234 8.42 7.34 -30.09
N ARG A 235 7.12 7.22 -30.34
CA ARG A 235 6.41 5.96 -30.52
C ARG A 235 5.76 5.94 -31.90
N GLN A 236 5.44 4.75 -32.39
CA GLN A 236 4.92 4.58 -33.74
C GLN A 236 3.73 3.61 -33.76
N ALA A 237 2.68 3.98 -34.48
CA ALA A 237 1.54 3.12 -34.77
C ALA A 237 1.96 1.90 -35.60
N MET A 238 1.10 0.87 -35.61
CA MET A 238 1.32 -0.30 -36.45
C MET A 238 1.16 0.05 -37.93
N GLU A 239 2.12 -0.39 -38.77
CA GLU A 239 2.14 -0.11 -40.22
C GLU A 239 0.84 -0.50 -40.93
N SER A 240 0.26 -1.64 -40.53
CA SER A 240 -0.98 -2.16 -41.09
C SER A 240 -2.24 -1.35 -40.79
N THR A 241 -2.22 -0.42 -39.82
CA THR A 241 -3.39 0.35 -39.38
C THR A 241 -3.19 1.86 -39.51
N LEU A 242 -2.14 2.31 -40.20
CA LEU A 242 -1.83 3.74 -40.41
C LEU A 242 -2.92 4.51 -41.16
N GLU A 243 -3.69 3.82 -42.01
CA GLU A 243 -4.73 4.48 -42.81
C GLU A 243 -5.94 4.89 -41.99
N VAL A 244 -6.11 4.32 -40.80
CA VAL A 244 -7.28 4.47 -39.95
C VAL A 244 -7.28 5.82 -39.26
N GLN A 245 -8.36 6.60 -39.44
CA GLN A 245 -8.51 7.95 -38.87
C GLN A 245 -9.82 8.12 -38.09
N THR A 246 -10.86 7.35 -38.41
CA THR A 246 -12.19 7.52 -37.81
C THR A 246 -12.56 6.39 -36.86
N GLU A 247 -13.43 6.67 -35.87
CA GLU A 247 -13.94 5.66 -34.92
C GLU A 247 -14.62 4.49 -35.65
N ALA A 248 -15.30 4.78 -36.77
CA ALA A 248 -15.96 3.78 -37.60
C ALA A 248 -14.95 2.82 -38.26
N GLU A 249 -13.85 3.34 -38.82
CA GLU A 249 -12.77 2.52 -39.39
C GLU A 249 -12.09 1.65 -38.32
N VAL A 250 -11.82 2.22 -37.15
CA VAL A 250 -11.25 1.49 -36.01
C VAL A 250 -12.17 0.36 -35.56
N SER A 251 -13.49 0.58 -35.56
CA SER A 251 -14.48 -0.45 -35.21
C SER A 251 -14.60 -1.56 -36.27
N ALA A 252 -14.23 -1.27 -37.52
CA ALA A 252 -14.24 -2.22 -38.63
C ALA A 252 -12.98 -3.10 -38.71
N LEU A 253 -11.88 -2.71 -38.06
CA LEU A 253 -10.68 -3.51 -37.98
C LEU A 253 -10.96 -4.84 -37.27
N HIS A 254 -10.38 -5.93 -37.76
CA HIS A 254 -10.44 -7.24 -37.10
C HIS A 254 -9.06 -7.85 -37.06
N GLY A 255 -8.74 -8.56 -36.00
CA GLY A 255 -7.44 -9.18 -35.87
C GLY A 255 -7.23 -9.90 -34.55
N ARG A 256 -6.01 -10.34 -34.33
CA ARG A 256 -5.55 -10.93 -33.07
C ARG A 256 -4.13 -10.47 -32.75
N VAL A 257 -3.83 -10.41 -31.48
CA VAL A 257 -2.51 -10.08 -30.95
C VAL A 257 -2.04 -11.25 -30.12
N GLU A 258 -0.82 -11.68 -30.35
CA GLU A 258 -0.13 -12.68 -29.55
C GLU A 258 1.05 -11.99 -28.85
N CYS A 259 1.06 -11.97 -27.53
CA CYS A 259 2.09 -11.26 -26.76
C CYS A 259 2.67 -12.11 -25.64
N GLU A 260 3.83 -11.71 -25.16
CA GLU A 260 4.45 -12.30 -23.96
C GLU A 260 3.54 -12.19 -22.72
N GLN A 261 3.74 -13.08 -21.74
CA GLN A 261 3.07 -12.96 -20.44
C GLN A 261 3.50 -11.68 -19.69
N PRO A 262 2.64 -11.13 -18.82
CA PRO A 262 2.98 -9.98 -17.97
C PRO A 262 4.31 -10.17 -17.24
N ASN A 263 5.21 -9.22 -17.41
CA ASN A 263 6.55 -9.27 -16.84
C ASN A 263 7.01 -7.88 -16.38
N LYS A 264 8.13 -7.84 -15.65
CA LYS A 264 8.69 -6.62 -15.06
C LYS A 264 9.60 -5.83 -16.01
N ALA A 265 9.84 -6.33 -17.22
CA ALA A 265 10.77 -5.73 -18.17
C ALA A 265 10.09 -4.54 -18.88
N ILE A 266 10.23 -3.34 -18.31
CA ILE A 266 9.61 -2.09 -18.81
C ILE A 266 10.13 -1.72 -20.21
N SER A 267 11.42 -1.95 -20.49
CA SER A 267 12.09 -1.56 -21.74
C SER A 267 11.88 -2.53 -22.89
N ARG A 268 11.30 -3.71 -22.63
CA ARG A 268 11.12 -4.77 -23.62
C ARG A 268 9.65 -5.13 -23.72
N PHE A 269 9.17 -5.29 -24.94
CA PHE A 269 7.91 -5.96 -25.23
C PHE A 269 8.08 -6.78 -26.49
N ALA A 270 7.57 -8.01 -26.47
CA ALA A 270 7.56 -8.90 -27.62
C ALA A 270 6.14 -9.40 -27.88
N GLY A 271 5.69 -9.25 -29.12
CA GLY A 271 4.43 -9.80 -29.59
C GLY A 271 4.34 -9.78 -31.12
N SER A 272 3.25 -10.32 -31.66
CA SER A 272 2.91 -10.30 -33.08
C SER A 272 1.46 -9.83 -33.23
N PHE A 273 1.26 -8.89 -34.14
CA PHE A 273 -0.05 -8.35 -34.49
C PHE A 273 -0.50 -8.93 -35.83
N PHE A 274 -1.64 -9.62 -35.82
CA PHE A 274 -2.27 -10.18 -36.99
C PHE A 274 -3.55 -9.40 -37.28
N VAL A 275 -3.63 -8.72 -38.41
CA VAL A 275 -4.81 -7.91 -38.78
C VAL A 275 -5.31 -8.27 -40.17
N ASP A 276 -6.63 -8.36 -40.29
CA ASP A 276 -7.32 -8.56 -41.56
C ASP A 276 -7.21 -7.28 -42.39
N GLN A 277 -6.59 -7.36 -43.58
CA GLN A 277 -6.63 -6.27 -44.55
C GLN A 277 -7.82 -6.40 -45.51
N HIS A 278 -8.16 -5.31 -46.20
CA HIS A 278 -9.27 -5.23 -47.15
C HIS A 278 -9.19 -6.29 -48.27
N ASP A 279 -7.99 -6.75 -48.63
CA ASP A 279 -7.77 -7.78 -49.66
C ASP A 279 -7.92 -9.23 -49.14
N GLY A 280 -8.34 -9.42 -47.88
CA GLY A 280 -8.48 -10.74 -47.25
C GLY A 280 -7.15 -11.38 -46.83
N TYR A 281 -6.03 -10.68 -47.01
CA TYR A 281 -4.72 -11.08 -46.49
C TYR A 281 -4.60 -10.72 -44.99
N ILE A 282 -4.02 -11.62 -44.21
CA ILE A 282 -3.73 -11.38 -42.80
C ILE A 282 -2.30 -10.84 -42.72
N ALA A 283 -2.18 -9.53 -42.47
CA ALA A 283 -0.88 -8.91 -42.27
C ALA A 283 -0.34 -9.28 -40.88
N ASN A 284 0.92 -9.74 -40.82
CA ASN A 284 1.62 -10.04 -39.57
C ASN A 284 2.75 -9.05 -39.36
N HIS A 285 2.69 -8.29 -38.26
CA HIS A 285 3.71 -7.33 -37.88
C HIS A 285 4.23 -7.60 -36.46
N PRO A 286 5.56 -7.64 -36.25
CA PRO A 286 6.11 -7.78 -34.91
C PRO A 286 5.84 -6.51 -34.09
N ILE A 287 5.38 -6.71 -32.86
CA ILE A 287 5.16 -5.63 -31.90
C ILE A 287 6.45 -5.45 -31.10
N SER A 288 6.99 -4.24 -31.14
CA SER A 288 8.09 -3.81 -30.28
C SER A 288 7.59 -2.87 -29.18
N ILE A 289 8.47 -2.55 -28.23
CA ILE A 289 8.19 -1.53 -27.22
C ILE A 289 7.84 -0.19 -27.87
N LYS A 290 8.41 0.14 -29.05
CA LYS A 290 8.14 1.37 -29.82
C LYS A 290 6.68 1.53 -30.22
N ASN A 291 5.93 0.44 -30.31
CA ASN A 291 4.52 0.44 -30.71
C ASN A 291 3.56 0.49 -29.52
N ILE A 292 4.09 0.58 -28.30
CA ILE A 292 3.30 0.49 -27.08
C ILE A 292 3.39 1.76 -26.26
N LEU A 293 2.24 2.16 -25.74
CA LEU A 293 2.08 3.18 -24.74
C LEU A 293 1.79 2.51 -23.38
N LEU A 294 2.73 2.60 -22.44
CA LEU A 294 2.56 2.02 -21.11
C LEU A 294 1.60 2.86 -20.26
N ARG A 295 0.95 2.22 -19.29
CA ARG A 295 0.11 2.91 -18.30
C ARG A 295 0.84 4.12 -17.70
N GLY A 296 0.12 5.20 -17.39
CA GLY A 296 0.71 6.37 -16.71
C GLY A 296 1.62 7.26 -17.56
N CYS A 297 1.95 6.85 -18.79
CA CYS A 297 2.59 7.71 -19.78
C CYS A 297 1.56 8.73 -20.32
N GLN A 298 2.03 9.94 -20.65
CA GLN A 298 1.17 11.00 -21.21
C GLN A 298 1.44 11.19 -22.70
N LEU A 299 0.37 11.31 -23.49
CA LEU A 299 0.45 11.68 -24.89
C LEU A 299 0.82 13.17 -25.01
N ARG A 300 1.76 13.51 -25.88
CA ARG A 300 2.20 14.88 -26.15
C ARG A 300 2.32 15.10 -27.65
N ASN A 301 2.18 16.36 -28.09
CA ASN A 301 2.40 16.78 -29.49
C ASN A 301 1.63 15.96 -30.54
N THR A 302 0.52 15.35 -30.14
CA THR A 302 -0.35 14.51 -30.96
C THR A 302 -1.77 14.78 -30.50
N GLU A 303 -2.68 15.11 -31.42
CA GLU A 303 -4.05 15.52 -31.08
C GLU A 303 -4.84 14.37 -30.46
N TRP A 304 -4.81 13.20 -31.10
CA TRP A 304 -5.40 11.97 -30.59
C TRP A 304 -4.63 10.74 -31.07
N MET A 305 -4.81 9.63 -30.36
CA MET A 305 -4.42 8.29 -30.81
C MET A 305 -5.47 7.25 -30.44
N TYR A 306 -5.55 6.17 -31.22
CA TYR A 306 -6.31 4.97 -30.89
C TYR A 306 -5.36 3.88 -30.41
N GLY A 307 -5.67 3.33 -29.23
CA GLY A 307 -4.87 2.28 -28.59
C GLY A 307 -5.71 1.06 -28.24
N LEU A 308 -5.26 -0.13 -28.62
CA LEU A 308 -5.85 -1.40 -28.17
C LEU A 308 -5.30 -1.76 -26.78
N VAL A 309 -6.18 -2.03 -25.83
CA VAL A 309 -5.78 -2.42 -24.47
C VAL A 309 -5.20 -3.83 -24.48
N LEU A 310 -3.92 -3.95 -24.11
CA LEU A 310 -3.19 -5.23 -24.04
C LEU A 310 -3.22 -5.83 -22.63
N ASN A 311 -2.84 -5.03 -21.62
CA ASN A 311 -2.78 -5.44 -20.22
C ASN A 311 -3.49 -4.43 -19.33
N THR A 312 -4.24 -4.90 -18.34
CA THR A 312 -5.02 -4.10 -17.38
C THR A 312 -4.57 -4.35 -15.95
N GLY A 313 -4.75 -3.35 -15.08
CA GLY A 313 -4.61 -3.51 -13.63
C GLY A 313 -3.26 -4.09 -13.20
N PRO A 314 -3.23 -5.18 -12.40
CA PRO A 314 -2.01 -5.83 -11.95
C PRO A 314 -1.09 -6.33 -13.08
N ASP A 315 -1.62 -6.61 -14.27
CA ASP A 315 -0.85 -7.14 -15.39
C ASP A 315 -0.06 -6.05 -16.15
N THR A 316 -0.34 -4.77 -15.90
CA THR A 316 0.41 -3.68 -16.53
C THR A 316 1.88 -3.70 -16.11
N LYS A 317 2.80 -3.37 -17.02
CA LYS A 317 4.24 -3.45 -16.75
C LYS A 317 4.67 -2.62 -15.54
N ILE A 318 4.03 -1.46 -15.31
CA ILE A 318 4.29 -0.62 -14.13
C ILE A 318 3.91 -1.30 -12.82
N MET A 319 2.76 -1.99 -12.79
CA MET A 319 2.33 -2.70 -11.60
C MET A 319 3.19 -3.94 -11.34
N GLN A 320 3.63 -4.62 -12.41
CA GLN A 320 4.56 -5.75 -12.32
C GLN A 320 5.96 -5.31 -11.84
N SER A 321 6.45 -4.15 -12.28
CA SER A 321 7.71 -3.59 -11.81
C SER A 321 7.61 -3.00 -10.41
N SER A 322 6.42 -2.67 -9.93
CA SER A 322 6.22 -2.16 -8.58
C SER A 322 6.61 -3.23 -7.55
N ALA A 323 7.53 -2.89 -6.66
CA ALA A 323 7.87 -3.77 -5.56
C ALA A 323 6.70 -3.83 -4.57
N LYS A 324 6.36 -5.03 -4.12
CA LYS A 324 5.37 -5.20 -3.05
C LYS A 324 5.79 -4.32 -1.87
N PRO A 325 4.92 -3.43 -1.35
CA PRO A 325 5.29 -2.56 -0.25
C PRO A 325 5.73 -3.41 0.95
N VAL A 326 7.01 -3.34 1.28
CA VAL A 326 7.54 -3.98 2.49
C VAL A 326 7.17 -3.07 3.67
N ALA A 327 6.63 -3.65 4.74
CA ALA A 327 6.40 -2.89 5.96
C ALA A 327 7.75 -2.41 6.50
N LYS A 328 7.96 -1.09 6.47
CA LYS A 328 9.16 -0.46 6.99
C LYS A 328 9.03 -0.36 8.51
N TRP A 329 10.01 -0.88 9.23
CA TRP A 329 10.13 -0.76 10.67
C TRP A 329 11.24 0.23 10.97
N SER A 330 11.03 1.10 11.96
CA SER A 330 12.09 2.01 12.38
C SER A 330 13.10 1.33 13.32
N SER A 331 14.31 1.86 13.30
CA SER A 331 15.44 1.48 14.14
C SER A 331 15.09 1.59 15.63
N ILE A 332 14.33 2.62 16.03
CA ILE A 332 13.91 2.79 17.42
C ILE A 332 13.00 1.63 17.86
N ASN A 333 12.08 1.18 17.01
CA ASN A 333 11.23 0.02 17.29
C ASN A 333 12.07 -1.26 17.47
N GLY A 334 13.12 -1.43 16.67
CA GLY A 334 14.08 -2.52 16.82
C GLY A 334 14.85 -2.46 18.15
N GLN A 335 15.31 -1.29 18.55
CA GLN A 335 16.01 -1.07 19.83
C GLN A 335 15.10 -1.32 21.03
N VAL A 336 13.87 -0.79 21.00
CA VAL A 336 12.85 -1.00 22.04
C VAL A 336 12.55 -2.49 22.22
N ASN A 337 12.36 -3.23 21.12
CA ASN A 337 12.16 -4.68 21.18
C ASN A 337 13.34 -5.41 21.85
N ARG A 338 14.59 -5.01 21.55
CA ARG A 338 15.79 -5.58 22.19
C ARG A 338 15.86 -5.24 23.69
N MET A 339 15.54 -4.01 24.08
CA MET A 339 15.50 -3.61 25.49
C MET A 339 14.44 -4.40 26.27
N ILE A 340 13.28 -4.66 25.66
CA ILE A 340 12.21 -5.45 26.28
C ILE A 340 12.62 -6.89 26.50
N GLN A 341 13.38 -7.49 25.58
CA GLN A 341 13.93 -8.84 25.80
C GLN A 341 14.83 -8.88 27.04
N TRP A 342 15.69 -7.87 27.23
CA TRP A 342 16.53 -7.76 28.43
C TRP A 342 15.72 -7.51 29.70
N LEU A 343 14.70 -6.64 29.64
CA LEU A 343 13.81 -6.38 30.79
C LEU A 343 12.99 -7.62 31.17
N LEU A 344 12.51 -8.38 30.17
CA LEU A 344 11.79 -9.63 30.40
C LEU A 344 12.69 -10.68 31.05
N LEU A 345 13.94 -10.81 30.58
CA LEU A 345 14.92 -11.71 31.18
C LEU A 345 15.21 -11.31 32.63
N LEU A 346 15.41 -10.02 32.90
CA LEU A 346 15.61 -9.50 34.25
C LEU A 346 14.40 -9.78 35.15
N LEU A 347 13.18 -9.55 34.65
CA LEU A 347 11.94 -9.82 35.36
C LEU A 347 11.85 -11.30 35.78
N VAL A 348 12.07 -12.22 34.84
CA VAL A 348 12.03 -13.67 35.12
C VAL A 348 13.06 -14.06 36.18
N LEU A 349 14.28 -13.51 36.11
CA LEU A 349 15.33 -13.78 37.11
C LEU A 349 14.96 -13.26 38.49
N LEU A 350 14.43 -12.04 38.59
CA LEU A 350 13.98 -11.47 39.86
C LEU A 350 12.83 -12.26 40.47
N CYS A 351 11.85 -12.67 39.66
CA CYS A 351 10.72 -13.49 40.11
C CYS A 351 11.16 -14.90 40.55
N ALA A 352 12.10 -15.52 39.85
CA ALA A 352 12.66 -16.81 40.25
C ALA A 352 13.46 -16.70 41.56
N GLY A 353 14.24 -15.63 41.71
CA GLY A 353 14.98 -15.33 42.95
C GLY A 353 14.05 -15.10 44.13
N SER A 354 12.99 -14.30 43.96
CA SER A 354 12.01 -14.02 45.02
C SER A 354 11.19 -15.25 45.39
N ALA A 355 10.76 -16.06 44.42
CA ALA A 355 10.06 -17.32 44.69
C ALA A 355 10.92 -18.32 45.47
N THR A 356 12.21 -18.40 45.13
CA THR A 356 13.17 -19.27 45.84
C THR A 356 13.41 -18.77 47.27
N ALA A 357 13.58 -17.46 47.45
CA ALA A 357 13.72 -16.85 48.78
C ALA A 357 12.46 -17.05 49.62
N TYR A 358 11.27 -16.94 49.03
CA TYR A 358 9.99 -17.19 49.69
C TYR A 358 9.88 -18.64 50.19
N VAL A 359 10.15 -19.63 49.34
CA VAL A 359 10.11 -21.05 49.75
C VAL A 359 11.16 -21.34 50.83
N PHE A 360 12.35 -20.75 50.75
CA PHE A 360 13.38 -20.91 51.78
C PHE A 360 12.94 -20.29 53.12
N TRP A 361 12.39 -19.08 53.09
CA TRP A 361 11.88 -18.39 54.27
C TRP A 361 10.71 -19.16 54.90
N ASP A 362 9.76 -19.62 54.08
CA ASP A 362 8.60 -20.38 54.54
C ASP A 362 9.00 -21.72 55.18
N ASN A 363 9.95 -22.46 54.59
CA ASN A 363 10.50 -23.67 55.21
C ASN A 363 11.21 -23.38 56.54
N THR A 364 11.94 -22.26 56.64
CA THR A 364 12.59 -21.84 57.88
C THR A 364 11.56 -21.40 58.93
N PHE A 365 10.51 -20.70 58.51
CA PHE A 365 9.43 -20.25 59.38
C PHE A 365 8.65 -21.44 59.96
N ASN A 366 8.36 -22.43 59.11
CA ASN A 366 7.70 -23.67 59.49
C ASN A 366 8.53 -24.53 60.46
N ALA A 367 9.82 -24.25 60.65
CA ALA A 367 10.67 -24.90 61.63
C ALA A 367 10.62 -24.24 63.03
N TYR A 368 10.01 -23.06 63.20
CA TYR A 368 9.87 -22.42 64.51
C TYR A 368 8.83 -23.12 65.39
N ALA A 369 9.09 -23.16 66.69
CA ALA A 369 8.25 -23.83 67.69
C ALA A 369 6.80 -23.33 67.72
N CYS A 370 6.55 -22.06 67.35
CA CYS A 370 5.20 -21.49 67.28
C CYS A 370 4.36 -22.00 66.10
N ALA A 371 5.02 -22.43 65.01
CA ALA A 371 4.38 -23.03 63.84
C ALA A 371 4.11 -24.53 64.02
N THR A 372 4.94 -25.24 64.81
CA THR A 372 4.81 -26.67 65.08
C THR A 372 3.95 -27.01 66.31
N ALA A 373 3.53 -26.02 67.10
CA ALA A 373 2.65 -26.23 68.24
C ALA A 373 1.27 -26.73 67.78
N VAL A 374 0.60 -27.57 68.60
CA VAL A 374 -0.78 -28.01 68.35
C VAL A 374 -1.66 -27.48 69.49
N PRO A 375 -2.52 -26.47 69.26
CA PRO A 375 -2.72 -25.72 68.01
C PRO A 375 -1.57 -24.74 67.71
N PRO A 376 -1.34 -24.36 66.44
CA PRO A 376 -0.30 -23.40 66.08
C PRO A 376 -0.59 -22.05 66.75
N THR A 377 0.43 -21.47 67.37
CA THR A 377 0.32 -20.19 68.10
C THR A 377 0.75 -19.00 67.25
N CYS A 378 1.29 -19.24 66.05
CA CYS A 378 1.63 -18.21 65.09
C CYS A 378 0.39 -17.62 64.40
N TYR A 379 0.42 -16.31 64.13
CA TYR A 379 -0.65 -15.59 63.44
C TYR A 379 -0.83 -15.98 61.96
N LEU A 380 0.24 -16.49 61.31
CA LEU A 380 0.20 -16.96 59.93
C LEU A 380 -0.23 -18.43 59.87
N SER A 381 -1.16 -18.75 58.96
CA SER A 381 -1.61 -20.11 58.70
C SER A 381 -0.59 -20.89 57.86
N LEU A 382 -0.36 -22.14 58.24
CA LEU A 382 0.51 -23.08 57.52
C LEU A 382 -0.09 -23.42 56.14
N GLU A 383 0.62 -23.15 55.04
CA GLU A 383 0.31 -23.78 53.77
C GLU A 383 0.81 -25.24 53.78
N THR A 384 -0.01 -26.19 53.34
CA THR A 384 0.33 -27.64 53.31
C THR A 384 0.75 -28.13 51.92
N ASN A 385 0.77 -27.25 50.92
CA ASN A 385 1.11 -27.57 49.53
C ASN A 385 2.56 -28.05 49.38
N SER A 386 2.89 -28.77 48.30
CA SER A 386 4.29 -29.16 48.03
C SER A 386 5.19 -27.93 47.80
N ALA A 387 6.49 -28.03 48.12
CA ALA A 387 7.45 -26.93 47.91
C ALA A 387 7.51 -26.47 46.45
N VAL A 388 7.35 -27.41 45.51
CA VAL A 388 7.29 -27.13 44.06
C VAL A 388 6.06 -26.29 43.71
N GLN A 389 4.89 -26.64 44.25
CA GLN A 389 3.66 -25.88 44.01
C GLN A 389 3.74 -24.47 44.60
N ARG A 390 4.28 -24.30 45.82
CA ARG A 390 4.52 -22.98 46.42
C ARG A 390 5.49 -22.14 45.59
N TRP A 391 6.53 -22.76 45.03
CA TRP A 391 7.47 -22.06 44.15
C TRP A 391 6.81 -21.54 42.88
N PHE A 392 6.01 -22.36 42.18
CA PHE A 392 5.32 -21.93 40.96
C PHE A 392 4.24 -20.88 41.22
N VAL A 393 3.47 -21.03 42.30
CA VAL A 393 2.46 -20.04 42.71
C VAL A 393 3.14 -18.72 43.10
N GLY A 394 4.19 -18.78 43.94
CA GLY A 394 4.97 -17.61 44.34
C GLY A 394 5.65 -16.93 43.15
N PHE A 395 6.24 -17.70 42.22
CA PHE A 395 6.83 -17.16 40.99
C PHE A 395 5.81 -16.34 40.19
N GLY A 396 4.61 -16.89 39.98
CA GLY A 396 3.56 -16.18 39.26
C GLY A 396 3.06 -14.94 40.02
N GLN A 397 2.92 -15.00 41.34
CA GLN A 397 2.48 -13.87 42.17
C GLN A 397 3.50 -12.72 42.09
N TYR A 398 4.80 -13.02 42.20
CA TYR A 398 5.86 -12.03 42.04
C TYR A 398 5.95 -11.51 40.61
N PHE A 399 5.71 -12.35 39.60
CA PHE A 399 5.63 -11.92 38.20
C PHE A 399 4.49 -10.90 37.99
N LEU A 400 3.30 -11.18 38.52
CA LEU A 400 2.16 -10.26 38.47
C LEU A 400 2.30 -9.04 39.40
N LEU A 401 3.21 -9.07 40.36
CA LEU A 401 3.54 -7.90 41.17
C LEU A 401 4.50 -6.96 40.40
N MET A 402 5.45 -7.54 39.66
CA MET A 402 6.54 -6.81 38.99
C MET A 402 6.33 -6.59 37.49
N TYR A 403 5.20 -7.01 36.91
CA TYR A 403 4.95 -6.91 35.46
C TYR A 403 5.03 -5.48 34.89
N GLN A 404 4.88 -4.46 35.75
CA GLN A 404 4.94 -3.04 35.40
C GLN A 404 6.37 -2.56 35.09
N ILE A 405 7.41 -3.38 35.33
CA ILE A 405 8.79 -3.12 34.88
C ILE A 405 8.86 -2.88 33.38
N ILE A 406 7.97 -3.51 32.59
CA ILE A 406 7.82 -3.23 31.17
C ILE A 406 6.70 -2.18 31.01
N PRO A 407 7.03 -0.89 30.78
CA PRO A 407 6.04 0.18 30.74
C PRO A 407 5.17 0.06 29.50
N VAL A 408 3.88 -0.23 29.71
CA VAL A 408 2.87 -0.37 28.64
C VAL A 408 2.73 0.92 27.82
N SER A 409 2.86 2.05 28.50
CA SER A 409 2.72 3.39 27.91
C SER A 409 3.82 3.73 26.92
N LEU A 410 4.95 3.02 26.91
CA LEU A 410 6.08 3.34 26.02
C LEU A 410 5.70 3.25 24.54
N TYR A 411 5.03 2.16 24.11
CA TYR A 411 4.68 1.96 22.70
C TYR A 411 3.62 2.94 22.20
N VAL A 412 2.61 3.21 23.03
CA VAL A 412 1.53 4.12 22.68
C VAL A 412 2.07 5.53 22.62
N THR A 413 2.94 5.90 23.58
CA THR A 413 3.60 7.21 23.57
C THR A 413 4.44 7.37 22.31
N ILE A 414 5.25 6.38 21.93
CA ILE A 414 6.04 6.44 20.68
C ILE A 414 5.12 6.66 19.47
N SER A 415 4.07 5.85 19.32
CA SER A 415 3.13 5.94 18.19
C SER A 415 2.38 7.28 18.17
N THR A 416 1.98 7.79 19.34
CA THR A 416 1.30 9.07 19.49
C THR A 416 2.22 10.25 19.18
N VAL A 417 3.47 10.21 19.66
CA VAL A 417 4.48 11.24 19.37
C VAL A 417 4.77 11.29 17.87
N MET A 418 4.95 10.14 17.22
CA MET A 418 5.12 10.06 15.77
C MET A 418 3.91 10.63 15.02
N PHE A 419 2.69 10.33 15.47
CA PHE A 419 1.48 10.91 14.89
C PHE A 419 1.45 12.45 15.02
N LEU A 420 1.75 12.99 16.20
CA LEU A 420 1.79 14.43 16.43
C LEU A 420 2.88 15.12 15.61
N GLN A 421 4.08 14.52 15.51
CA GLN A 421 5.15 14.99 14.64
C GLN A 421 4.71 15.05 13.17
N ALA A 422 3.96 14.04 12.69
CA ALA A 422 3.43 14.04 11.33
C ALA A 422 2.45 15.20 11.08
N ILE A 423 1.65 15.57 12.09
CA ILE A 423 0.77 16.75 12.00
C ILE A 423 1.61 18.02 11.91
N PHE A 424 2.59 18.20 12.79
CA PHE A 424 3.45 19.38 12.77
C PHE A 424 4.19 19.55 11.45
N MET A 425 4.74 18.48 10.88
CA MET A 425 5.36 18.54 9.56
C MET A 425 4.38 18.95 8.45
N SER A 426 3.11 18.55 8.54
CA SER A 426 2.09 18.94 7.56
C SER A 426 1.56 20.36 7.71
N TRP A 427 1.77 20.98 8.87
CA TRP A 427 1.37 22.36 9.17
C TRP A 427 2.52 23.36 9.01
N ASP A 428 3.69 22.88 8.60
CA ASP A 428 4.85 23.72 8.40
C ASP A 428 4.72 24.56 7.13
N LEU A 429 4.76 25.88 7.29
CA LEU A 429 4.72 26.84 6.18
C LEU A 429 6.07 26.94 5.46
N ASP A 430 7.18 26.57 6.11
CA ASP A 430 8.51 26.59 5.47
C ASP A 430 8.65 25.50 4.40
N MET A 431 7.85 24.43 4.51
CA MET A 431 7.77 23.34 3.53
C MET A 431 6.57 23.45 2.57
N TYR A 432 5.91 24.61 2.53
CA TYR A 432 4.79 24.87 1.61
C TYR A 432 5.30 25.42 0.27
N PHE A 433 4.79 24.86 -0.84
CA PHE A 433 5.15 25.27 -2.19
C PHE A 433 4.03 26.12 -2.81
N GLU A 434 4.26 27.43 -2.87
CA GLU A 434 3.27 28.44 -3.28
C GLU A 434 2.83 28.28 -4.74
N GLU A 435 3.74 27.97 -5.68
CA GLU A 435 3.40 27.97 -7.12
C GLU A 435 2.36 26.91 -7.52
N LEU A 436 2.34 25.76 -6.84
CA LEU A 436 1.35 24.70 -7.07
C LEU A 436 0.28 24.61 -5.96
N ASP A 437 0.32 25.51 -4.97
CA ASP A 437 -0.52 25.44 -3.76
C ASP A 437 -0.47 24.04 -3.10
N VAL A 438 0.75 23.51 -2.92
CA VAL A 438 0.96 22.16 -2.36
C VAL A 438 1.67 22.25 -1.02
N ARG A 439 1.07 21.65 0.00
CA ARG A 439 1.69 21.45 1.32
C ARG A 439 2.43 20.12 1.43
N MET A 440 3.30 20.01 2.42
CA MET A 440 3.95 18.75 2.81
C MET A 440 2.91 17.70 3.22
N ILE A 441 2.98 16.51 2.61
CA ILE A 441 2.05 15.39 2.88
C ILE A 441 2.81 14.22 3.48
N VAL A 442 2.52 13.90 4.74
CA VAL A 442 3.05 12.70 5.40
C VAL A 442 2.23 11.48 4.99
N ARG A 443 2.87 10.56 4.26
CA ARG A 443 2.26 9.29 3.80
C ARG A 443 2.38 8.16 4.81
N THR A 444 3.50 8.08 5.53
CA THR A 444 3.77 7.05 6.53
C THR A 444 4.28 7.73 7.80
N MET A 445 3.62 7.48 8.93
CA MET A 445 3.91 8.17 10.18
C MET A 445 4.95 7.45 11.06
N GLY A 446 5.23 6.18 10.80
CA GLY A 446 6.10 5.34 11.63
C GLY A 446 7.61 5.48 11.36
N LEU A 447 8.05 6.48 10.61
CA LEU A 447 9.45 6.67 10.16
C LEU A 447 9.97 8.10 10.35
N ASN A 448 9.27 8.92 11.13
CA ASN A 448 9.58 10.35 11.21
C ASN A 448 10.97 10.61 11.81
N GLU A 449 11.39 9.81 12.79
CA GLU A 449 12.69 9.87 13.44
C GLU A 449 13.85 9.43 12.53
N GLU A 450 13.58 8.55 11.56
CA GLU A 450 14.58 8.07 10.60
C GLU A 450 15.06 9.20 9.68
N LEU A 451 14.22 10.22 9.45
CA LEU A 451 14.59 11.40 8.66
C LEU A 451 15.80 12.13 9.26
N GLY A 452 15.98 12.08 10.58
CA GLY A 452 17.15 12.65 11.26
C GLY A 452 18.39 11.76 11.27
N GLN A 453 18.28 10.51 10.80
CA GLN A 453 19.36 9.50 10.84
C GLN A 453 19.89 9.14 9.44
N ILE A 454 19.40 9.79 8.39
CA ILE A 454 19.84 9.52 7.02
C ILE A 454 21.32 9.90 6.84
N SER A 455 22.12 8.98 6.30
CA SER A 455 23.53 9.23 5.95
C SER A 455 23.76 9.43 4.46
N TYR A 456 22.87 8.90 3.63
CA TYR A 456 22.96 8.94 2.17
C TYR A 456 21.64 9.43 1.61
N VAL A 457 21.70 10.43 0.72
CA VAL A 457 20.56 10.93 -0.04
C VAL A 457 20.76 10.53 -1.49
N PHE A 458 19.94 9.60 -1.96
CA PHE A 458 19.86 9.27 -3.39
C PHE A 458 18.88 10.25 -4.03
N SER A 459 19.38 11.11 -4.91
CA SER A 459 18.56 12.08 -5.62
C SER A 459 18.48 11.70 -7.09
N ASP A 460 17.27 11.73 -7.64
CA ASP A 460 17.12 11.69 -9.09
C ASP A 460 17.59 13.02 -9.69
N LYS A 461 18.14 13.01 -10.90
CA LYS A 461 18.54 14.22 -11.61
C LYS A 461 17.30 14.94 -12.13
N THR A 462 16.45 14.21 -12.82
CA THR A 462 15.42 14.81 -13.66
C THR A 462 14.12 14.92 -12.87
N GLY A 463 13.50 16.10 -12.86
CA GLY A 463 12.30 16.35 -12.06
C GLY A 463 12.51 16.47 -10.54
N THR A 464 13.73 16.26 -10.03
CA THR A 464 14.12 16.58 -8.65
C THR A 464 15.18 17.68 -8.60
N LEU A 465 16.36 17.47 -9.19
CA LEU A 465 17.42 18.50 -9.21
C LEU A 465 17.20 19.55 -10.31
N THR A 466 16.60 19.17 -11.45
CA THR A 466 16.37 20.08 -12.58
C THR A 466 14.88 20.31 -12.81
N CYS A 467 14.48 21.57 -13.04
CA CYS A 467 13.11 21.96 -13.37
C CYS A 467 12.69 21.64 -14.81
N ASN A 468 13.49 20.88 -15.57
CA ASN A 468 13.20 20.44 -16.94
C ASN A 468 12.95 21.59 -17.92
N VAL A 469 13.45 22.79 -17.61
CA VAL A 469 13.44 23.98 -18.46
C VAL A 469 14.87 24.22 -18.93
N MET A 470 15.06 24.27 -20.25
CA MET A 470 16.36 24.54 -20.87
C MET A 470 16.41 25.99 -21.33
N GLU A 471 17.20 26.81 -20.64
CA GLU A 471 17.40 28.22 -20.99
C GLU A 471 18.76 28.43 -21.64
N PHE A 472 18.76 29.03 -22.83
CA PHE A 472 19.99 29.50 -23.46
C PHE A 472 20.52 30.74 -22.72
N ARG A 473 21.70 30.63 -22.11
CA ARG A 473 22.26 31.70 -21.26
C ARG A 473 23.39 32.49 -21.91
N LYS A 474 24.40 31.81 -22.46
CA LYS A 474 25.61 32.44 -23.01
C LYS A 474 26.05 31.70 -24.26
N CYS A 475 26.68 32.42 -25.17
CA CYS A 475 27.41 31.85 -26.30
C CYS A 475 28.71 32.59 -26.54
N SER A 476 29.69 31.90 -27.12
CA SER A 476 30.91 32.52 -27.62
C SER A 476 30.87 32.54 -29.14
N ILE A 477 30.97 33.72 -29.74
CA ILE A 477 31.00 33.89 -31.19
C ILE A 477 32.31 34.58 -31.53
N ASN A 478 33.16 33.95 -32.33
CA ASN A 478 34.52 34.42 -32.68
C ASN A 478 35.38 34.79 -31.45
N GLY A 479 35.26 34.03 -30.36
CA GLY A 479 36.01 34.27 -29.13
C GLY A 479 35.46 35.40 -28.25
N VAL A 480 34.40 36.08 -28.66
CA VAL A 480 33.69 37.08 -27.84
C VAL A 480 32.52 36.39 -27.14
N SER A 481 32.50 36.47 -25.80
CA SER A 481 31.43 35.93 -24.97
C SER A 481 30.23 36.88 -24.94
N TYR A 482 29.07 36.39 -25.37
CA TYR A 482 27.78 37.07 -25.33
C TYR A 482 26.87 36.41 -24.28
N GLY A 483 26.12 37.23 -23.55
CA GLY A 483 25.16 36.80 -22.53
C GLY A 483 25.45 37.38 -21.15
N LEU A 484 24.42 37.94 -20.52
CA LEU A 484 24.47 38.59 -19.21
C LEU A 484 23.83 37.67 -18.15
N GLY A 485 24.36 37.69 -16.94
CA GLY A 485 23.84 36.91 -15.82
C GLY A 485 24.86 35.94 -15.20
N THR A 486 24.81 35.85 -13.88
CA THR A 486 25.52 34.86 -13.06
C THR A 486 24.48 33.90 -12.50
N THR A 487 24.77 32.59 -12.55
CA THR A 487 23.95 31.60 -11.83
C THR A 487 24.15 31.76 -10.32
N GLU A 488 23.24 31.24 -9.51
CA GLU A 488 23.42 31.19 -8.05
C GLU A 488 24.73 30.46 -7.68
N ILE A 489 25.07 29.41 -8.42
CA ILE A 489 26.36 28.71 -8.33
C ILE A 489 27.51 29.67 -8.62
N GLY A 490 27.42 30.46 -9.69
CA GLY A 490 28.41 31.48 -10.03
C GLY A 490 28.56 32.55 -8.94
N MET A 491 27.47 33.00 -8.33
CA MET A 491 27.50 33.95 -7.20
C MET A 491 28.13 33.32 -5.95
N PHE A 492 27.86 32.04 -5.69
CA PHE A 492 28.45 31.31 -4.57
C PHE A 492 29.97 31.16 -4.71
N PHE A 493 30.45 30.79 -5.91
CA PHE A 493 31.90 30.71 -6.19
C PHE A 493 32.60 32.07 -6.12
N THR A 494 31.92 33.19 -6.42
CA THR A 494 32.50 34.52 -6.22
C THR A 494 32.61 34.95 -4.75
N LYS A 495 31.88 34.29 -3.84
CA LYS A 495 31.90 34.59 -2.39
C LYS A 495 32.89 33.75 -1.59
N ILE A 496 33.40 32.64 -2.13
CA ILE A 496 34.36 31.79 -1.43
C ILE A 496 35.79 32.14 -1.90
N PRO A 497 36.68 32.62 -1.03
CA PRO A 497 38.10 32.72 -1.37
C PRO A 497 38.65 31.30 -1.54
N THR A 498 38.90 30.90 -2.79
CA THR A 498 39.76 29.80 -3.24
C THR A 498 39.86 28.60 -2.29
N PHE A 499 38.84 27.74 -2.28
CA PHE A 499 39.04 26.34 -1.92
C PHE A 499 38.35 25.47 -2.97
N PHE A 500 39.17 24.77 -3.76
CA PHE A 500 38.75 23.76 -4.72
C PHE A 500 38.03 22.64 -3.96
N VAL A 501 36.71 22.54 -4.12
CA VAL A 501 35.96 21.33 -3.77
C VAL A 501 35.71 20.58 -5.07
N PHE A 502 36.48 19.51 -5.29
CA PHE A 502 36.19 18.54 -6.33
C PHE A 502 34.95 17.73 -5.90
N VAL A 503 33.88 17.80 -6.69
CA VAL A 503 32.77 16.85 -6.62
C VAL A 503 33.03 15.81 -7.70
N GLU A 504 33.51 14.63 -7.31
CA GLU A 504 33.60 13.46 -8.20
C GLU A 504 32.19 12.91 -8.42
N PHE A 505 31.71 12.97 -9.66
CA PHE A 505 30.59 12.16 -10.11
C PHE A 505 31.14 10.78 -10.50
N TYR A 506 30.77 9.74 -9.77
CA TYR A 506 30.93 8.37 -10.24
C TYR A 506 29.69 8.02 -11.08
N ASP A 507 29.90 7.83 -12.39
CA ASP A 507 28.95 7.10 -13.23
C ASP A 507 29.02 5.61 -12.84
N PHE A 508 27.90 5.04 -12.40
CA PHE A 508 27.74 3.60 -12.18
C PHE A 508 26.71 3.03 -13.15
#